data_AF-A0A7U9RPU3-F1
#
_entry.id   AF-A0A7U9RPU3-F1
#
_cell.length_a   1.000
_cell.length_b   1.000
_cell.length_c   1.000
_cell.angle_alpha   90.00
_cell.angle_beta   90.00
_cell.angle_gamma   90.00
#
_symmetry.space_group_name_H-M   'P 1'
#
loop_
_entity.id
_entity.type
_entity.pdbx_description
1 polymer ?
#
loop_
_entity_poly.entity_id
_entity_poly.type
_entity_poly.pdbx_seq_one_letter_code
_entity_poly.pdbx_strand_id
1 'polypeptide(L)'
;MDELMDRDQFKLIHSELIQQVQCIENNLKIIYAAMCKGNFNNNLKSVEKMNLGKIARELEELDNSDDMPEFSEEEYNTIDEIREIRNYWCHQCYLDYIYIENDYEREKAFQKVAKKLHYDEYRTYDLFKKTEEMRLIIIRKYR
;
A
#
# COMPACT_ATOMS: atom_id res chain seq x y z
N MET A 1 20.61 13.07 17.37
CA MET A 1 19.57 12.83 18.38
C MET A 1 18.33 12.55 17.55
N ASP A 2 17.88 11.29 17.47
CA ASP A 2 16.63 11.01 16.76
C ASP A 2 15.53 11.79 17.51
N GLU A 3 14.83 12.66 16.78
CA GLU A 3 13.79 13.52 17.34
C GLU A 3 12.62 12.62 17.79
N LEU A 4 12.24 12.71 19.07
CA LEU A 4 11.14 11.91 19.60
C LEU A 4 9.83 12.42 18.98
N MET A 5 9.10 11.53 18.33
CA MET A 5 7.80 11.86 17.72
C MET A 5 6.75 11.94 18.82
N ASP A 6 5.86 12.93 18.78
CA ASP A 6 4.70 12.97 19.67
C ASP A 6 3.51 12.18 19.08
N ARG A 7 2.44 11.99 19.88
CA ARG A 7 1.28 11.19 19.46
C ARG A 7 0.45 11.86 18.35
N ASP A 8 0.48 13.18 18.22
CA ASP A 8 -0.33 13.89 17.22
C ASP A 8 0.40 13.93 15.88
N GLN A 9 1.72 14.15 15.90
CA GLN A 9 2.57 13.96 14.73
C GLN A 9 2.49 12.52 14.22
N PHE A 10 2.52 11.53 15.13
CA PHE A 10 2.36 10.12 14.76
C PHE A 10 1.03 9.86 14.04
N LYS A 11 -0.09 10.36 14.55
CA LYS A 11 -1.40 10.18 13.91
C LYS A 11 -1.48 10.87 12.55
N LEU A 12 -0.86 12.04 12.40
CA LEU A 12 -0.81 12.77 11.14
C LEU A 12 -0.08 11.94 10.07
N ILE A 13 1.16 11.55 10.36
CA ILE A 13 2.00 10.76 9.44
C ILE A 13 1.36 9.40 9.16
N HIS A 14 0.78 8.75 10.19
CA HIS A 14 0.06 7.49 10.02
C HIS A 14 -1.11 7.67 9.05
N SER A 15 -1.88 8.75 9.16
CA SER A 15 -3.00 9.03 8.25
C SER A 15 -2.52 9.25 6.82
N GLU A 16 -1.39 9.95 6.62
CA GLU A 16 -0.78 10.15 5.31
C GLU A 16 -0.29 8.83 4.69
N LEU A 17 0.33 7.95 5.48
CA LEU A 17 0.70 6.59 5.05
C LEU A 17 -0.54 5.80 4.60
N ILE A 18 -1.62 5.82 5.40
CA ILE A 18 -2.87 5.13 5.04
C ILE A 18 -3.47 5.69 3.76
N GLN A 19 -3.44 7.02 3.56
CA GLN A 19 -3.89 7.64 2.33
C GLN A 19 -3.07 7.14 1.12
N GLN A 20 -1.75 7.10 1.21
CA GLN A 20 -0.88 6.61 0.14
C GLN A 20 -1.19 5.16 -0.23
N VAL A 21 -1.38 4.30 0.77
CA VAL A 21 -1.79 2.90 0.57
C VAL A 21 -3.15 2.77 -0.12
N GLN A 22 -4.14 3.61 0.25
CA GLN A 22 -5.44 3.62 -0.43
C GLN A 22 -5.33 4.04 -1.90
N CYS A 23 -4.49 5.03 -2.19
CA CYS A 23 -4.21 5.45 -3.57
C CYS A 23 -3.55 4.32 -4.37
N ILE A 24 -2.58 3.59 -3.78
CA ILE A 24 -1.96 2.43 -4.41
C ILE A 24 -3.01 1.36 -4.74
N GLU A 25 -3.86 0.99 -3.77
CA GLU A 25 -4.91 0.00 -4.00
C GLU A 25 -5.84 0.40 -5.16
N ASN A 26 -6.22 1.68 -5.22
CA ASN A 26 -7.03 2.20 -6.32
C ASN A 26 -6.30 2.18 -7.66
N ASN A 27 -5.00 2.50 -7.68
CA ASN A 27 -4.17 2.45 -8.88
C ASN A 27 -4.11 1.03 -9.45
N LEU A 28 -3.93 0.01 -8.61
CA LEU A 28 -3.94 -1.39 -9.04
C LEU A 28 -5.31 -1.83 -9.58
N LYS A 29 -6.42 -1.38 -8.99
CA LYS A 29 -7.78 -1.62 -9.51
C LYS A 29 -7.97 -1.03 -10.91
N ILE A 30 -7.46 0.17 -11.14
CA ILE A 30 -7.53 0.84 -12.44
C ILE A 30 -6.68 0.11 -13.48
N ILE A 31 -5.46 -0.29 -13.13
CA ILE A 31 -4.56 -1.08 -13.98
C ILE A 31 -5.26 -2.37 -14.41
N TYR A 32 -5.74 -3.16 -13.44
CA TYR A 32 -6.47 -4.40 -13.70
C TYR A 32 -7.65 -4.18 -14.67
N ALA A 33 -8.48 -3.17 -14.38
CA ALA A 33 -9.66 -2.88 -15.19
C ALA A 33 -9.32 -2.44 -16.62
N ALA A 34 -8.18 -1.77 -16.80
CA ALA A 34 -7.68 -1.35 -18.11
C ALA A 34 -7.18 -2.55 -18.94
N MET A 35 -6.44 -3.47 -18.32
CA MET A 35 -5.89 -4.67 -18.96
C MET A 35 -6.97 -5.71 -19.30
N CYS A 36 -8.02 -5.80 -18.48
CA CYS A 36 -9.14 -6.71 -18.74
C CYS A 36 -9.85 -6.35 -20.05
N LYS A 37 -10.10 -7.38 -20.88
CA LYS A 37 -10.88 -7.25 -22.11
C LYS A 37 -12.30 -6.76 -21.81
N GLY A 38 -12.89 -6.02 -22.75
CA GLY A 38 -14.26 -5.51 -22.63
C GLY A 38 -14.37 -4.10 -22.06
N ASN A 39 -15.50 -3.81 -21.41
CA ASN A 39 -15.84 -2.45 -20.97
C ASN A 39 -15.11 -2.09 -19.66
N PHE A 40 -14.35 -0.99 -19.69
CA PHE A 40 -13.59 -0.48 -18.54
C PHE A 40 -14.41 -0.35 -17.27
N ASN A 41 -15.56 0.33 -17.35
CA ASN A 41 -16.35 0.67 -16.18
C ASN A 41 -16.94 -0.58 -15.52
N ASN A 42 -17.30 -1.58 -16.33
CA ASN A 42 -17.74 -2.88 -15.81
C ASN A 42 -16.60 -3.61 -15.09
N ASN A 43 -15.38 -3.59 -15.67
CA ASN A 43 -14.20 -4.20 -15.08
C ASN A 43 -13.79 -3.49 -13.79
N LEU A 44 -13.84 -2.16 -13.74
CA LEU A 44 -13.53 -1.40 -12.53
C LEU A 44 -14.55 -1.70 -11.42
N LYS A 45 -15.83 -1.79 -11.78
CA LYS A 45 -16.90 -2.15 -10.85
C LYS A 45 -16.75 -3.58 -10.30
N SER A 46 -16.19 -4.52 -11.05
CA SER A 46 -15.99 -5.90 -10.57
C SER A 46 -14.91 -5.99 -9.49
N VAL A 47 -13.94 -5.07 -9.49
CA VAL A 47 -12.82 -5.02 -8.53
C VAL A 47 -12.97 -3.98 -7.43
N GLU A 48 -14.00 -3.14 -7.47
CA GLU A 48 -14.22 -2.00 -6.54
C GLU A 48 -14.05 -2.39 -5.07
N LYS A 49 -14.61 -3.54 -4.66
CA LYS A 49 -14.60 -4.02 -3.27
C LYS A 49 -13.39 -4.89 -2.90
N MET A 50 -12.46 -5.11 -3.83
CA MET A 50 -11.25 -5.88 -3.53
C MET A 50 -10.32 -5.06 -2.65
N ASN A 51 -9.72 -5.69 -1.64
CA ASN A 51 -8.63 -5.06 -0.88
C ASN A 51 -7.30 -5.25 -1.60
N LEU A 52 -6.26 -4.55 -1.14
CA LEU A 52 -4.91 -4.57 -1.72
C LEU A 52 -4.37 -5.97 -1.97
N GLY A 53 -4.54 -6.90 -1.01
CA GLY A 53 -4.02 -8.26 -1.15
C GLY A 53 -4.75 -9.04 -2.25
N LYS A 54 -6.07 -8.86 -2.36
CA LYS A 54 -6.86 -9.51 -3.41
C LYS A 54 -6.57 -8.92 -4.78
N ILE A 55 -6.54 -7.58 -4.93
CA ILE A 55 -6.30 -6.96 -6.23
C ILE A 55 -4.88 -7.22 -6.74
N ALA A 56 -3.88 -7.26 -5.86
CA ALA A 56 -2.51 -7.61 -6.23
C ALA A 56 -2.43 -8.98 -6.89
N ARG A 57 -3.02 -10.00 -6.26
CA ARG A 57 -3.04 -11.37 -6.79
C ARG A 57 -3.82 -11.48 -8.10
N GLU A 58 -5.00 -10.87 -8.18
CA GLU A 58 -5.82 -10.93 -9.40
C GLU A 58 -5.13 -10.21 -10.57
N LEU A 59 -4.39 -9.13 -10.29
CA LEU A 59 -3.56 -8.45 -11.28
C LEU A 59 -2.39 -9.31 -11.75
N GLU A 60 -1.71 -10.00 -10.83
CA GLU A 60 -0.63 -10.95 -11.17
C GLU A 60 -1.13 -12.10 -12.04
N GLU A 61 -2.27 -12.70 -11.69
CA GLU A 61 -2.90 -13.76 -12.47
C GLU A 61 -3.32 -13.27 -13.87
N LEU A 62 -3.84 -12.04 -13.97
CA LEU A 62 -4.23 -11.44 -15.25
C LEU A 62 -3.02 -11.16 -16.14
N ASP A 63 -1.99 -10.52 -15.59
CA ASP A 63 -0.79 -10.11 -16.34
C ASP A 63 -0.02 -11.30 -16.91
N ASN A 64 0.04 -12.40 -16.16
CA ASN A 64 0.72 -13.62 -16.59
C ASN A 64 -0.15 -14.55 -17.45
N SER A 65 -1.40 -14.17 -17.78
CA SER A 65 -2.37 -15.09 -18.40
C SER A 65 -2.09 -15.43 -19.87
N ASP A 66 -1.26 -14.66 -20.55
CA ASP A 66 -0.90 -14.85 -21.96
C ASP A 66 0.61 -15.02 -22.20
N ASP A 67 1.37 -15.31 -21.13
CA ASP A 67 2.84 -15.44 -21.12
C ASP A 67 3.60 -14.18 -21.60
N MET A 68 2.94 -13.01 -21.64
CA MET A 68 3.51 -11.73 -22.07
C MET A 68 3.26 -10.62 -21.03
N PRO A 69 3.79 -10.76 -19.80
CA PRO A 69 3.50 -9.85 -18.71
C PRO A 69 3.99 -8.42 -18.98
N GLU A 70 3.19 -7.44 -18.57
CA GLU A 70 3.56 -6.03 -18.54
C GLU A 70 4.48 -5.70 -17.36
N PHE A 71 4.38 -6.48 -16.28
CA PHE A 71 5.14 -6.26 -15.06
C PHE A 71 6.20 -7.35 -14.82
N SER A 72 7.30 -6.90 -14.25
CA SER A 72 8.40 -7.75 -13.79
C SER A 72 8.13 -8.35 -12.40
N GLU A 73 8.87 -9.40 -12.07
CA GLU A 73 8.88 -9.97 -10.71
C GLU A 73 9.24 -8.91 -9.64
N GLU A 74 10.12 -7.95 -9.94
CA GLU A 74 10.48 -6.86 -9.02
C GLU A 74 9.30 -5.92 -8.73
N GLU A 75 8.43 -5.67 -9.72
CA GLU A 75 7.22 -4.88 -9.54
C GLU A 75 6.18 -5.63 -8.69
N TYR A 76 6.05 -6.95 -8.83
CA TYR A 76 5.19 -7.74 -7.96
C TYR A 76 5.73 -7.86 -6.53
N ASN A 77 7.05 -8.02 -6.36
CA ASN A 77 7.70 -7.92 -5.04
C ASN A 77 7.43 -6.56 -4.38
N THR A 78 7.50 -5.50 -5.18
CA THR A 78 7.16 -4.15 -4.75
C THR A 78 5.70 -4.06 -4.25
N ILE A 79 4.74 -4.63 -4.98
CA ILE A 79 3.32 -4.64 -4.56
C ILE A 79 3.12 -5.45 -3.27
N ASP A 80 3.83 -6.57 -3.10
CA ASP A 80 3.78 -7.39 -1.89
C ASP A 80 4.31 -6.62 -0.66
N GLU A 81 5.39 -5.85 -0.81
CA GLU A 81 5.89 -4.97 0.25
C GLU A 81 4.84 -3.97 0.73
N ILE A 82 4.07 -3.38 -0.19
CA ILE A 82 2.98 -2.44 0.13
C ILE A 82 1.91 -3.16 0.96
N ARG A 83 1.58 -4.41 0.59
CA ARG A 83 0.62 -5.23 1.33
C ARG A 83 1.06 -5.45 2.77
N GLU A 84 2.32 -5.81 2.99
CA GLU A 84 2.88 -6.03 4.32
C GLU A 84 2.89 -4.75 5.17
N ILE A 85 3.32 -3.63 4.59
CA ILE A 85 3.27 -2.31 5.23
C ILE A 85 1.83 -1.98 5.64
N ARG A 86 0.87 -2.09 4.71
CA ARG A 86 -0.55 -1.84 5.00
C ARG A 86 -1.06 -2.70 6.13
N ASN A 87 -0.76 -4.00 6.10
CA ASN A 87 -1.27 -4.94 7.10
C ASN A 87 -0.81 -4.55 8.50
N TYR A 88 0.47 -4.21 8.67
CA TYR A 88 0.98 -3.75 9.96
C TYR A 88 0.31 -2.44 10.42
N TRP A 89 0.26 -1.42 9.55
CA TRP A 89 -0.26 -0.09 9.93
C TRP A 89 -1.77 -0.05 10.12
N CYS A 90 -2.53 -0.95 9.51
CA CYS A 90 -3.98 -1.05 9.68
C CYS A 90 -4.40 -1.95 10.85
N HIS A 91 -3.58 -2.95 11.21
CA HIS A 91 -4.04 -4.03 12.11
C HIS A 91 -3.20 -4.20 13.37
N GLN A 92 -1.93 -3.80 13.38
CA GLN A 92 -0.99 -4.14 14.46
C GLN A 92 -0.42 -2.92 15.21
N CYS A 93 -0.16 -1.80 14.53
CA CYS A 93 0.69 -0.72 15.06
C CYS A 93 0.33 -0.19 16.47
N TYR A 94 -0.96 -0.07 16.80
CA TYR A 94 -1.39 0.37 18.13
C TYR A 94 -1.29 -0.74 19.19
N LEU A 95 -1.53 -1.98 18.81
CA LEU A 95 -1.51 -3.13 19.71
C LEU A 95 -0.12 -3.34 20.33
N ASP A 96 0.92 -2.94 19.61
CA ASP A 96 2.33 -3.05 20.04
C ASP A 96 2.68 -2.21 21.27
N TYR A 97 1.86 -1.23 21.65
CA TYR A 97 2.14 -0.41 22.82
C TYR A 97 0.92 -0.04 23.68
N ILE A 98 -0.30 0.01 23.13
CA ILE A 98 -1.44 0.64 23.83
C ILE A 98 -1.83 -0.07 25.13
N TYR A 99 -1.60 -1.38 25.22
CA TYR A 99 -1.95 -2.20 26.38
C TYR A 99 -0.81 -2.34 27.41
N ILE A 100 0.33 -1.67 27.22
CA ILE A 100 1.41 -1.68 28.21
C ILE A 100 1.01 -0.78 29.40
N GLU A 101 0.88 -1.39 30.58
CA GLU A 101 0.44 -0.68 31.80
C GLU A 101 1.45 0.36 32.27
N ASN A 102 2.74 0.01 32.29
CA ASN A 102 3.79 0.91 32.76
C ASN A 102 4.04 2.05 31.75
N ASP A 103 3.85 3.29 32.18
CA ASP A 103 3.95 4.47 31.32
C ASP A 103 5.32 4.62 30.63
N TYR A 104 6.40 4.32 31.34
CA TYR A 104 7.76 4.44 30.80
C TYR A 104 8.06 3.38 29.74
N GLU A 105 7.67 2.13 29.98
CA GLU A 105 7.82 1.05 29.00
C GLU A 105 6.86 1.22 27.81
N ARG A 106 5.65 1.74 28.04
CA ARG A 106 4.71 2.10 26.98
C ARG A 106 5.29 3.19 26.08
N GLU A 107 5.92 4.21 26.65
CA GLU A 107 6.54 5.28 25.88
C GLU A 107 7.73 4.78 25.06
N LYS A 108 8.60 3.93 25.64
CA LYS A 108 9.67 3.27 24.88
C LYS A 108 9.14 2.43 23.72
N ALA A 109 8.09 1.65 23.95
CA ALA A 109 7.48 0.82 22.91
C ALA A 109 6.89 1.67 21.80
N PHE A 110 6.17 2.74 22.16
CA PHE A 110 5.68 3.70 21.19
C PHE A 110 6.80 4.32 20.35
N GLN A 111 7.90 4.77 20.97
CA GLN A 111 8.99 5.41 20.20
C GLN A 111 9.63 4.44 19.20
N LYS A 112 9.63 3.13 19.46
CA LYS A 112 10.02 2.11 18.46
C LYS A 112 9.03 2.05 17.29
N VAL A 113 7.73 2.08 17.57
CA VAL A 113 6.68 2.11 16.54
C VAL A 113 6.76 3.41 15.73
N ALA A 114 6.96 4.56 16.38
CA ALA A 114 7.10 5.86 15.73
C ALA A 114 8.33 5.92 14.82
N LYS A 115 9.46 5.37 15.27
CA LYS A 115 10.65 5.24 14.42
C LYS A 115 10.39 4.36 13.20
N LYS A 116 9.65 3.26 13.35
CA LYS A 116 9.23 2.44 12.21
C LYS A 116 8.34 3.21 11.23
N LEU A 117 7.42 4.05 11.74
CA LEU A 117 6.55 4.89 10.91
C LEU A 117 7.35 5.81 10.00
N HIS A 118 8.36 6.48 10.55
CA HIS A 118 9.23 7.34 9.79
C HIS A 118 9.97 6.60 8.67
N TYR A 119 10.33 5.32 8.81
CA TYR A 119 10.94 4.59 7.70
C TYR A 119 9.92 4.15 6.65
N ASP A 120 8.76 3.67 7.10
CA ASP A 120 7.74 3.13 6.20
C ASP A 120 7.00 4.22 5.41
N GLU A 121 6.87 5.45 5.95
CA GLU A 121 6.26 6.58 5.25
C GLU A 121 7.01 6.90 3.94
N TYR A 122 8.34 7.05 4.01
CA TYR A 122 9.16 7.37 2.84
C TYR A 122 9.09 6.25 1.80
N ARG A 123 9.16 4.99 2.27
CA ARG A 123 8.99 3.83 1.40
C ARG A 123 7.63 3.86 0.72
N THR A 124 6.55 4.03 1.48
CA THR A 124 5.18 4.04 0.94
C THR A 124 4.97 5.15 -0.07
N TYR A 125 5.60 6.32 0.13
CA TYR A 125 5.54 7.42 -0.82
C TYR A 125 6.22 7.11 -2.15
N ASP A 126 7.40 6.49 -2.12
CA ASP A 126 8.10 6.05 -3.34
C ASP A 126 7.29 4.97 -4.08
N LEU A 127 6.68 4.04 -3.32
CA LEU A 127 5.82 2.99 -3.86
C LEU A 127 4.54 3.57 -4.49
N PHE A 128 3.94 4.57 -3.85
CA PHE A 128 2.81 5.31 -4.40
C PHE A 128 3.15 5.92 -5.76
N LYS A 129 4.31 6.61 -5.88
CA LYS A 129 4.76 7.17 -7.16
C LYS A 129 4.93 6.11 -8.24
N LYS A 130 5.62 5.01 -7.91
CA LYS A 130 5.83 3.90 -8.86
C LYS A 130 4.50 3.34 -9.38
N THR A 131 3.55 3.06 -8.49
CA THR A 131 2.23 2.54 -8.92
C THR A 131 1.42 3.55 -9.74
N GLU A 132 1.59 4.85 -9.49
CA GLU A 132 0.98 5.91 -10.31
C GLU A 132 1.60 5.96 -11.71
N GLU A 133 2.92 5.85 -11.82
CA GLU A 133 3.62 5.76 -13.11
C GLU A 133 3.17 4.54 -13.91
N MET A 134 3.12 3.36 -13.28
CA MET A 134 2.60 2.12 -13.87
C MET A 134 1.16 2.33 -14.38
N ARG A 135 0.29 2.93 -13.56
CA ARG A 135 -1.09 3.23 -13.92
C ARG A 135 -1.18 4.11 -15.17
N LEU A 136 -0.36 5.17 -15.24
CA LEU A 136 -0.35 6.07 -16.39
C LEU A 136 0.13 5.37 -17.66
N ILE A 137 1.13 4.50 -17.58
CA ILE A 137 1.66 3.73 -18.71
C ILE A 137 0.57 2.77 -19.24
N ILE A 138 -0.03 1.97 -18.36
CA ILE A 138 -1.07 1.00 -18.73
C ILE A 138 -2.29 1.70 -19.30
N ILE A 139 -2.75 2.79 -18.67
CA ILE A 139 -3.90 3.54 -19.20
C ILE A 139 -3.62 4.02 -20.62
N ARG A 140 -2.44 4.60 -20.92
CA ARG A 140 -2.10 5.05 -22.28
C ARG A 140 -2.04 3.92 -23.31
N LYS A 141 -1.72 2.69 -22.88
CA LYS A 141 -1.60 1.53 -23.78
C LYS A 141 -2.97 0.91 -24.10
N TYR A 142 -3.86 0.87 -23.12
CA TYR A 142 -5.15 0.17 -23.23
C TYR A 142 -6.37 1.09 -23.36
N ARG A 143 -6.20 2.42 -23.23
CA ARG A 143 -7.27 3.44 -23.29
C ARG A 143 -6.84 4.68 -24.06
#